data_AF-A0A0M1VXK8-F1
#
_entry.id   AF-A0A0M1VXK8-F1
#
_cell.length_a   1.000
_cell.length_b   1.000
_cell.length_c   1.000
_cell.angle_alpha   90.00
_cell.angle_beta   90.00
_cell.angle_gamma   90.00
#
_symmetry.space_group_name_H-M   'P 1'
#
loop_
_entity.id
_entity.type
_entity.pdbx_description
1 polymer ?
#
loop_
_entity_poly.entity_id
_entity_poly.type
_entity_poly.pdbx_seq_one_letter_code
_entity_poly.pdbx_strand_id
1 'polypeptide(L)'
;MENFIKVKNNKIFTIGNICIETINCTPNTVGVRTVNVESDFKNIFFISLTGYITEGQTAEHLMRQVVHDYYSKIVATKQVKLYASGNQSLELTIVGTI
;
A
#
# COMPACT_ATOMS: atom_id res chain seq x y z
N MET A 1 -18.68 26.68 4.58
CA MET A 1 -18.23 25.76 3.53
C MET A 1 -17.60 24.58 4.25
N GLU A 2 -18.22 23.40 4.25
CA GLU A 2 -17.65 22.23 4.92
C GLU A 2 -16.42 21.75 4.16
N ASN A 3 -15.32 21.51 4.87
CA ASN A 3 -14.15 20.87 4.29
C ASN A 3 -14.47 19.39 4.09
N PHE A 4 -14.74 19.02 2.84
CA PHE A 4 -14.97 17.63 2.43
C PHE A 4 -13.70 16.78 2.48
N ILE A 5 -12.53 17.41 2.57
CA ILE A 5 -11.22 16.74 2.64
C ILE A 5 -10.78 16.62 4.10
N LYS A 6 -10.51 15.40 4.56
CA LYS A 6 -9.86 15.15 5.86
C LYS A 6 -8.51 14.50 5.63
N VAL A 7 -7.54 14.88 6.46
CA VAL A 7 -6.17 14.35 6.40
C VAL A 7 -5.81 13.80 7.76
N LYS A 8 -5.29 12.57 7.81
CA LYS A 8 -4.78 11.93 9.01
C LYS A 8 -3.34 11.49 8.79
N ASN A 9 -2.45 11.98 9.66
CA ASN A 9 -1.02 11.66 9.68
C ASN A 9 -0.30 11.82 8.34
N ASN A 10 -0.80 12.70 7.45
CA ASN A 10 -0.32 12.90 6.07
C ASN A 10 -0.26 11.62 5.21
N LYS A 11 -0.97 10.56 5.62
CA LYS A 11 -0.97 9.25 4.95
C LYS A 11 -2.35 8.80 4.51
N ILE A 12 -3.39 9.29 5.19
CA ILE A 12 -4.77 8.96 4.92
C ILE A 12 -5.51 10.23 4.56
N PHE A 13 -6.09 10.25 3.36
CA PHE A 13 -6.89 11.35 2.85
C PHE A 13 -8.28 10.82 2.56
N THR A 14 -9.32 11.51 3.05
CA THR A 14 -10.70 11.16 2.72
C THR A 14 -11.43 12.32 2.06
N ILE A 15 -12.25 12.00 1.07
CA ILE A 15 -13.11 12.94 0.33
C ILE A 15 -14.51 12.34 0.29
N GLY A 16 -15.39 12.80 1.17
CA GLY A 16 -16.65 12.09 1.43
C GLY A 16 -16.39 10.66 1.91
N ASN A 17 -16.86 9.66 1.15
CA ASN A 17 -16.64 8.24 1.45
C ASN A 17 -15.41 7.65 0.74
N ILE A 18 -14.72 8.40 -0.12
CA ILE A 18 -13.49 7.94 -0.76
C ILE A 18 -12.35 8.06 0.24
N CYS A 19 -11.52 7.02 0.34
CA CYS A 19 -10.30 7.02 1.14
C CYS A 19 -9.10 6.68 0.25
N ILE A 20 -8.01 7.41 0.46
CA ILE A 20 -6.69 7.16 -0.10
C ILE A 20 -5.77 6.94 1.10
N GLU A 21 -5.19 5.75 1.20
CA GLU A 21 -4.24 5.41 2.25
C GLU A 21 -2.91 5.02 1.66
N THR A 22 -1.83 5.60 2.19
CA THR A 22 -0.45 5.31 1.79
C THR A 22 0.32 4.71 2.96
N ILE A 23 0.93 3.54 2.73
CA ILE A 23 1.62 2.73 3.74
C ILE A 23 3.06 2.51 3.27
N ASN A 24 4.02 2.99 4.07
CA ASN A 24 5.43 2.71 3.84
C ASN A 24 5.76 1.28 4.29
N CYS A 25 6.24 0.47 3.34
CA CYS A 25 6.78 -0.85 3.59
C CYS A 25 8.30 -0.74 3.65
N THR A 26 8.82 -0.51 4.86
CA THR A 26 10.25 -0.43 5.10
C THR A 26 10.93 -1.79 4.85
N PRO A 27 12.23 -1.80 4.54
CA PRO A 27 12.96 -3.00 4.19
C PRO A 27 13.33 -3.77 5.46
N ASN A 28 12.45 -4.66 5.88
CA ASN A 28 12.61 -5.36 7.16
C ASN A 28 13.14 -6.78 6.94
N THR A 29 12.79 -7.37 5.80
CA THR A 29 13.11 -8.76 5.42
C THR A 29 13.02 -8.94 3.90
N VAL A 30 13.81 -9.88 3.38
CA VAL A 30 13.71 -10.34 1.99
C VAL A 30 12.43 -11.17 1.81
N GLY A 31 11.72 -10.96 0.71
CA GLY A 31 10.58 -11.79 0.31
C GLY A 31 9.23 -11.25 0.75
N VAL A 32 8.43 -12.10 1.40
CA VAL A 32 7.03 -11.81 1.74
C VAL A 32 6.94 -10.91 2.97
N ARG A 33 6.18 -9.82 2.85
CA ARG A 33 5.94 -8.82 3.89
C ARG A 33 4.44 -8.66 4.10
N THR A 34 4.07 -8.37 5.33
CA THR A 34 2.68 -8.05 5.70
C THR A 34 2.67 -6.61 6.21
N VAL A 35 1.82 -5.78 5.61
CA VAL A 35 1.57 -4.42 6.08
C VAL A 35 0.14 -4.29 6.57
N ASN A 36 -0.07 -3.48 7.61
CA ASN A 36 -1.40 -3.23 8.17
C ASN A 36 -2.07 -2.07 7.44
N VAL A 37 -3.37 -2.21 7.20
CA VAL A 37 -4.24 -1.17 6.66
C VAL A 37 -4.99 -0.54 7.82
N GLU A 38 -4.91 0.77 7.94
CA GLU A 38 -5.53 1.52 9.03
C GLU A 38 -6.97 1.92 8.71
N SER A 39 -7.30 2.16 7.44
CA SER A 39 -8.64 2.56 7.01
C SER A 39 -9.60 1.37 6.95
N ASP A 40 -10.85 1.63 7.32
CA ASP A 40 -11.94 0.65 7.31
C ASP A 40 -12.57 0.51 5.93
N PHE A 41 -11.77 0.16 4.91
CA PHE A 41 -12.27 0.00 3.55
C PHE A 41 -13.40 -1.01 3.49
N LYS A 42 -14.56 -0.61 2.95
CA LYS A 42 -15.66 -1.51 2.57
C LYS A 42 -15.47 -2.07 1.16
N ASN A 43 -14.84 -1.30 0.29
CA ASN A 43 -14.51 -1.71 -1.07
C ASN A 43 -13.19 -1.06 -1.52
N ILE A 44 -12.36 -1.81 -2.21
CA ILE A 44 -11.10 -1.33 -2.80
C ILE A 44 -11.26 -1.31 -4.31
N PHE A 45 -10.83 -0.21 -4.95
CA PHE A 45 -10.87 -0.06 -6.40
C PHE A 45 -9.48 -0.22 -7.02
N PHE A 46 -8.44 0.15 -6.26
CA PHE A 46 -7.10 0.27 -6.79
C PHE A 46 -6.05 0.08 -5.70
N ILE A 47 -4.96 -0.56 -6.08
CA ILE A 47 -3.74 -0.70 -5.29
C ILE A 47 -2.55 -0.40 -6.19
N SER A 48 -1.65 0.48 -5.73
CA SER A 48 -0.35 0.75 -6.36
C SER A 48 0.79 0.30 -5.45
N LEU A 49 1.82 -0.30 -6.04
CA LEU A 49 3.11 -0.54 -5.40
C LEU A 49 4.15 0.35 -6.09
N THR A 50 4.77 1.23 -5.32
CA THR A 50 5.89 2.05 -5.74
C THR A 50 7.15 1.55 -5.05
N GLY A 51 8.02 0.88 -5.79
CA GLY A 51 9.29 0.39 -5.25
C GLY A 51 10.42 1.40 -5.43
N TYR A 52 11.20 1.59 -4.39
CA TYR A 52 12.40 2.43 -4.42
C TYR A 52 13.64 1.54 -4.59
N ILE A 53 14.33 1.68 -5.71
CA ILE A 53 15.58 0.98 -6.00
C ILE A 53 16.77 1.94 -5.97
N THR A 54 17.94 1.42 -5.64
CA THR A 54 19.20 2.18 -5.74
C THR A 54 19.48 2.52 -7.20
N GLU A 55 19.92 3.75 -7.45
CA GLU A 55 20.37 4.20 -8.77
C GLU A 55 21.45 3.26 -9.33
N GLY A 56 21.32 2.87 -10.60
CA GLY A 56 22.22 1.92 -11.26
C GLY A 56 21.88 0.44 -11.06
N GLN A 57 20.83 0.10 -10.30
CA GLN A 57 20.33 -1.28 -10.24
C GLN A 57 19.73 -1.69 -11.60
N THR A 58 20.31 -2.72 -12.22
CA THR A 58 19.87 -3.24 -13.54
C THR A 58 19.40 -4.69 -13.49
N ALA A 59 19.58 -5.40 -12.38
CA ALA A 59 19.18 -6.78 -12.26
C ALA A 59 17.65 -6.88 -12.06
N GLU A 60 16.95 -7.31 -13.11
CA GLU A 60 15.47 -7.40 -13.13
C GLU A 60 14.89 -8.16 -11.94
N HIS A 61 15.52 -9.26 -11.55
CA HIS A 61 15.05 -10.09 -10.43
C HIS A 61 15.07 -9.35 -9.08
N LEU A 62 15.84 -8.26 -8.93
CA LEU A 62 15.87 -7.42 -7.73
C LEU A 62 14.81 -6.30 -7.75
N MET A 63 14.09 -6.14 -8.86
CA MET A 63 13.08 -5.09 -9.03
C MET A 63 11.63 -5.60 -8.90
N ARG A 64 11.46 -6.93 -8.76
CA ARG A 64 10.15 -7.59 -8.73
C ARG A 64 9.38 -7.30 -7.44
N GLN A 65 8.14 -6.85 -7.61
CA GLN A 65 7.19 -6.58 -6.52
C GLN A 65 5.80 -7.06 -6.93
N VAL A 66 5.10 -7.74 -6.01
CA VAL A 66 3.78 -8.32 -6.30
C VAL A 66 2.89 -8.27 -5.06
N VAL A 67 1.60 -7.95 -5.23
CA VAL A 67 0.58 -8.08 -4.17
C VAL A 67 0.05 -9.52 -4.18
N HIS A 68 0.03 -10.20 -3.03
CA HIS A 68 -0.49 -11.57 -2.91
C HIS A 68 -1.98 -11.64 -2.64
N ASP A 69 -2.55 -10.61 -2.02
CA ASP A 69 -3.93 -10.62 -1.57
C ASP A 69 -4.85 -9.92 -2.57
N TYR A 70 -6.03 -10.50 -2.78
CA TYR A 70 -7.11 -9.87 -3.52
C TYR A 70 -7.92 -8.93 -2.60
N TYR A 71 -8.66 -7.99 -3.20
CA TYR A 71 -9.30 -6.88 -2.48
C TYR A 71 -10.20 -7.30 -1.33
N SER A 72 -11.08 -8.29 -1.52
CA SER A 72 -12.00 -8.72 -0.44
C SER A 72 -11.28 -9.36 0.75
N LYS A 73 -10.11 -9.98 0.54
CA LYS A 73 -9.28 -10.47 1.64
C LYS A 73 -8.68 -9.32 2.43
N ILE A 74 -8.15 -8.31 1.75
CA ILE A 74 -7.55 -7.12 2.38
C ILE A 74 -8.60 -6.38 3.22
N VAL A 75 -9.82 -6.22 2.70
CA VAL A 75 -10.95 -5.65 3.44
C VAL A 75 -11.24 -6.44 4.71
N ALA A 76 -11.27 -7.77 4.63
CA ALA A 76 -11.60 -8.63 5.77
C ALA A 76 -10.50 -8.67 6.83
N THR A 77 -9.21 -8.67 6.42
CA THR A 77 -8.08 -8.84 7.34
C THR A 77 -7.44 -7.54 7.80
N LYS A 78 -7.72 -6.43 7.11
CA LYS A 78 -7.00 -5.15 7.25
C LYS A 78 -5.48 -5.31 7.12
N GLN A 79 -5.06 -6.24 6.26
CA GLN A 79 -3.66 -6.53 6.00
C GLN A 79 -3.45 -6.75 4.52
N VAL A 80 -2.30 -6.30 4.03
CA VAL A 80 -1.82 -6.61 2.68
C VAL A 80 -0.54 -7.41 2.77
N LYS A 81 -0.58 -8.62 2.22
CA LYS A 81 0.62 -9.42 1.96
C LYS A 81 1.17 -9.07 0.58
N LEU A 82 2.45 -8.75 0.54
CA LEU A 82 3.17 -8.41 -0.69
C LEU A 82 4.53 -9.11 -0.71
N TYR A 83 5.07 -9.30 -1.90
CA TYR A 83 6.44 -9.75 -2.12
C TYR A 83 7.27 -8.58 -2.64
N ALA A 84 8.48 -8.43 -2.11
CA ALA A 84 9.52 -7.60 -2.69
C ALA A 84 10.84 -8.34 -2.70
N SER A 85 11.57 -8.20 -3.82
CA SER A 85 12.90 -8.78 -3.94
C SER A 85 13.92 -8.02 -3.11
N GLY A 86 14.91 -8.75 -2.57
CA GLY A 86 15.95 -8.20 -1.72
C GLY A 86 15.41 -7.39 -0.54
N ASN A 87 16.13 -6.36 -0.17
CA ASN A 87 15.80 -5.41 0.90
C ASN A 87 15.21 -4.10 0.33
N GLN A 88 14.44 -4.17 -0.75
CA GLN A 88 13.87 -2.99 -1.39
C GLN A 88 12.88 -2.28 -0.45
N SER A 89 12.88 -0.94 -0.40
CA SER A 89 11.81 -0.17 0.26
C SER A 89 10.66 0.04 -0.71
N LEU A 90 9.42 0.01 -0.22
CA LEU A 90 8.23 0.15 -1.06
C LEU A 90 7.24 1.09 -0.40
N GLU A 91 6.40 1.71 -1.21
CA GLU A 91 5.20 2.40 -0.79
C GLU A 91 3.98 1.70 -1.41
N LEU A 92 2.98 1.43 -0.58
CA LEU A 92 1.70 0.85 -0.98
C LEU A 92 0.63 1.94 -0.88
N THR A 93 -0.05 2.24 -1.98
CA THR A 93 -1.22 3.13 -1.97
C THR A 93 -2.48 2.34 -2.25
N ILE A 94 -3.49 2.47 -1.39
CA ILE A 94 -4.80 1.85 -1.53
C ILE A 94 -5.85 2.94 -1.72
N VAL A 95 -6.71 2.77 -2.73
CA VAL A 95 -7.84 3.66 -2.98
C VAL A 95 -9.13 2.87 -2.96
N GLY A 96 -10.11 3.36 -2.22
CA GLY A 96 -11.36 2.65 -1.96
C GLY A 96 -12.43 3.53 -1.31
N THR A 97 -13.54 2.91 -0.92
CA THR A 97 -14.57 3.53 -0.08
C THR A 97 -14.54 2.97 1.32
N ILE A 98 -14.78 3.83 2.31
CA ILE A 98 -14.96 3.50 3.72
C ILE A 98 -16.44 3.50 4.14
#